data_AF-A0A847GAV1-F1
#
_entry.id   AF-A0A847GAV1-F1
#
_cell.length_a   1.000
_cell.length_b   1.000
_cell.length_c   1.000
_cell.angle_alpha   90.00
_cell.angle_beta   90.00
_cell.angle_gamma   90.00
#
_symmetry.space_group_name_H-M   'P 1'
#
loop_
_entity.id
_entity.type
_entity.pdbx_description
1 polymer ?
#
loop_
_entity_poly.entity_id
_entity_poly.type
_entity_poly.pdbx_seq_one_letter_code
_entity_poly.pdbx_strand_id
1 'polypeptide(L)'
;MLTLPEKVLFALVVAAATAWFARRLLFLVRLVRAGAPDPDERKDQPFARIMSVAADVLGQRRVLRKPMVGAFHLLIVWGFFVFSVNTVNHFAGAFLPGFNLFGGRFPARWYTAVADVFAVLVIAGVLGLAFRRHVLRPPGLTRPSVESVLVFTFIGGAMAAYLVDNAAHIALGWKSHPGSHVVAMALSGVFAGVDATVMRVAAHAAWWVDALSHLVLVALLFIPTKHLHLLAGPFNLYFHRRRPRGRLSMMNLEDEQAESFGVAKIGDFTWKQNLDLLACIECGRCQDYCPTHQSGKALHPKQLIVDLKDHLLAEGKKLITGGAKAVETSLAGNVVDTAA
;
A
#
# COMPACT_ATOMS: atom_id res chain seq x y z
N MET A 1 -14.50 -24.99 -9.12
CA MET A 1 -15.47 -24.32 -8.22
C MET A 1 -15.21 -24.81 -6.81
N LEU A 2 -15.32 -23.93 -5.82
CA LEU A 2 -15.15 -24.31 -4.42
C LEU A 2 -16.26 -25.27 -3.96
N THR A 3 -15.86 -26.30 -3.22
CA THR A 3 -16.75 -27.19 -2.47
C THR A 3 -17.43 -26.43 -1.32
N LEU A 4 -18.51 -26.98 -0.76
CA LEU A 4 -19.19 -26.34 0.38
C LEU A 4 -18.25 -26.13 1.59
N PRO A 5 -17.42 -27.11 2.00
CA PRO A 5 -16.44 -26.89 3.06
C PRO A 5 -15.47 -25.74 2.75
N GLU A 6 -15.01 -25.63 1.51
CA GLU A 6 -14.11 -24.56 1.08
C GLU A 6 -14.77 -23.18 1.09
N LYS A 7 -16.05 -23.10 0.68
CA LYS A 7 -16.82 -21.85 0.79
C LYS A 7 -16.97 -21.40 2.23
N VAL A 8 -17.28 -22.34 3.14
CA VAL A 8 -17.38 -22.05 4.58
C VAL A 8 -16.02 -21.60 5.13
N LEU A 9 -14.94 -22.32 4.82
CA LEU A 9 -13.59 -21.95 5.21
C LEU A 9 -13.22 -20.55 4.69
N PHE A 10 -13.47 -20.28 3.41
CA PHE A 10 -13.18 -18.98 2.81
C PHE A 10 -13.99 -17.85 3.47
N ALA A 11 -15.27 -18.07 3.75
CA ALA A 11 -16.10 -17.11 4.47
C ALA A 11 -15.55 -16.81 5.87
N LEU A 12 -15.14 -17.85 6.62
CA LEU A 12 -14.52 -17.68 7.95
C LEU A 12 -13.21 -16.89 7.87
N VAL A 13 -12.36 -17.18 6.89
CA VAL A 13 -11.10 -16.46 6.66
C VAL A 13 -11.35 -14.99 6.32
N VAL A 14 -12.29 -14.70 5.40
CA VAL A 14 -12.67 -13.33 5.04
C VAL A 14 -13.26 -12.58 6.25
N ALA A 15 -14.12 -13.23 7.04
CA ALA A 15 -14.71 -12.63 8.24
C ALA A 15 -13.65 -12.31 9.31
N ALA A 16 -12.74 -13.26 9.59
CA ALA A 16 -11.64 -13.08 10.53
C ALA A 16 -10.69 -11.96 10.08
N ALA A 17 -10.33 -11.95 8.79
CA ALA A 17 -9.50 -10.91 8.19
C ALA A 17 -10.17 -9.52 8.32
N THR A 18 -11.46 -9.43 8.00
CA THR A 18 -12.24 -8.18 8.09
C THR A 18 -12.30 -7.66 9.53
N ALA A 19 -12.57 -8.53 10.51
CA ALA A 19 -12.58 -8.15 11.92
C ALA A 19 -11.21 -7.64 12.39
N TRP A 20 -10.13 -8.29 11.94
CA TRP A 20 -8.78 -7.86 12.24
C TRP A 20 -8.43 -6.52 11.55
N PHE A 21 -8.81 -6.32 10.28
CA PHE A 21 -8.64 -5.05 9.55
C PHE A 21 -9.33 -3.91 10.29
N ALA A 22 -10.57 -4.10 10.74
CA ALA A 22 -11.32 -3.10 11.50
C ALA A 22 -10.61 -2.73 12.81
N ARG A 23 -10.13 -3.71 13.59
CA ARG A 23 -9.36 -3.45 14.83
C ARG A 23 -8.07 -2.68 14.55
N ARG A 24 -7.35 -3.05 13.50
CA ARG A 24 -6.10 -2.39 13.11
C ARG A 24 -6.32 -0.97 12.60
N LEU A 25 -7.36 -0.75 11.79
CA LEU A 25 -7.75 0.58 11.34
C LEU A 25 -8.11 1.49 12.53
N LEU A 26 -8.91 0.98 13.48
CA LEU A 26 -9.24 1.71 14.70
C LEU A 26 -8.00 2.07 15.51
N PHE A 27 -7.03 1.16 15.64
CA PHE A 27 -5.75 1.46 16.28
C PHE A 27 -5.00 2.59 15.56
N LEU A 28 -4.85 2.51 14.24
CA LEU A 28 -4.15 3.54 13.45
C LEU A 28 -4.86 4.90 13.55
N VAL A 29 -6.18 4.93 13.48
CA VAL A 29 -6.98 6.16 13.63
C VAL A 29 -6.80 6.75 15.03
N ARG A 30 -6.85 5.92 16.09
CA ARG A 30 -6.59 6.38 17.46
C ARG A 30 -5.17 6.89 17.64
N LEU A 31 -4.18 6.22 17.06
CA LEU A 31 -2.78 6.63 17.11
C LEU A 31 -2.56 7.99 16.43
N VAL A 32 -3.15 8.19 15.25
CA VAL A 32 -3.13 9.49 14.56
C VAL A 32 -3.82 10.56 15.42
N ARG A 33 -5.01 10.28 15.94
CA ARG A 33 -5.80 11.25 16.72
C ARG A 33 -5.24 11.54 18.12
N ALA A 34 -4.35 10.70 18.64
CA ALA A 34 -3.73 10.93 19.94
C ALA A 34 -2.67 12.05 19.92
N GLY A 35 -2.26 12.51 18.74
CA GLY A 35 -1.37 13.65 18.62
C GLY A 35 -2.06 14.98 18.94
N ALA A 36 -1.26 15.97 19.31
CA ALA A 36 -1.71 17.33 19.63
C ALA A 36 -2.51 17.99 18.48
N PRO A 37 -3.31 19.03 18.77
CA PRO A 37 -3.95 19.86 17.75
C PRO A 37 -2.92 20.40 16.74
N ASP A 38 -3.30 20.39 15.46
CA ASP A 38 -2.44 20.91 14.39
C ASP A 38 -2.63 22.43 14.28
N PRO A 39 -1.60 23.26 14.57
CA PRO A 39 -1.74 24.72 14.58
C PRO A 39 -1.99 25.32 13.19
N ASP A 40 -1.78 24.54 12.13
CA ASP A 40 -1.97 24.98 10.74
C ASP A 40 -3.38 24.76 10.20
N GLU A 41 -4.30 24.17 10.99
CA GLU A 41 -5.70 23.92 10.64
C GLU A 41 -5.96 23.57 9.16
N ARG A 42 -5.42 22.44 8.69
CA ARG A 42 -5.29 22.08 7.27
C ARG A 42 -6.59 21.58 6.61
N LYS A 43 -7.73 22.22 6.90
CA LYS A 43 -9.09 21.81 6.45
C LYS A 43 -9.72 22.77 5.43
N ASP A 44 -9.01 23.80 4.99
CA ASP A 44 -9.47 24.77 4.00
C ASP A 44 -9.61 24.17 2.58
N GLN A 45 -10.45 24.76 1.73
CA GLN A 45 -10.56 24.45 0.29
C GLN A 45 -10.71 22.95 -0.04
N PRO A 46 -11.75 22.28 0.47
CA PRO A 46 -11.90 20.83 0.36
C PRO A 46 -11.87 20.33 -1.10
N PHE A 47 -12.58 21.01 -2.00
CA PHE A 47 -12.61 20.63 -3.42
C PHE A 47 -11.22 20.65 -4.06
N ALA A 48 -10.46 21.73 -3.87
CA ALA A 48 -9.13 21.85 -4.44
C ALA A 48 -8.14 20.81 -3.85
N ARG A 49 -8.34 20.39 -2.60
CA ARG A 49 -7.57 19.29 -1.98
C ARG A 49 -7.93 17.95 -2.60
N ILE A 50 -9.21 17.65 -2.81
CA ILE A 50 -9.65 16.41 -3.49
C ILE A 50 -9.07 16.34 -4.90
N MET A 51 -9.16 17.43 -5.68
CA MET A 51 -8.59 17.47 -7.04
C MET A 51 -7.06 17.27 -7.03
N SER A 52 -6.35 17.83 -6.04
CA SER A 52 -4.92 17.60 -5.86
C SER A 52 -4.60 16.14 -5.52
N VAL A 53 -5.41 15.51 -4.66
CA VAL A 53 -5.26 14.09 -4.31
C VAL A 53 -5.51 13.22 -5.53
N ALA A 54 -6.61 13.45 -6.26
CA ALA A 54 -6.93 12.70 -7.47
C ALA A 54 -5.80 12.82 -8.52
N ALA A 55 -5.29 14.02 -8.73
CA ALA A 55 -4.16 14.28 -9.62
C ALA A 55 -2.86 13.56 -9.20
N ASP A 56 -2.55 13.55 -7.89
CA ASP A 56 -1.34 12.92 -7.36
C ASP A 56 -1.46 11.38 -7.29
N VAL A 57 -2.66 10.85 -7.03
CA VAL A 57 -2.94 9.41 -6.89
C VAL A 57 -3.19 8.74 -8.24
N LEU A 58 -4.10 9.26 -9.07
CA LEU A 58 -4.41 8.66 -10.37
C LEU A 58 -3.33 9.01 -11.42
N GLY A 59 -2.90 10.27 -11.41
CA GLY A 59 -1.90 10.79 -12.35
C GLY A 59 -0.45 10.56 -11.93
N GLN A 60 -0.20 10.07 -10.71
CA GLN A 60 1.15 9.78 -10.19
C GLN A 60 2.16 10.94 -10.33
N ARG A 61 1.67 12.20 -10.38
CA ARG A 61 2.47 13.41 -10.72
C ARG A 61 3.76 13.53 -9.92
N ARG A 62 3.73 13.20 -8.63
CA ARG A 62 4.91 13.25 -7.75
C ARG A 62 5.90 12.13 -8.02
N VAL A 63 5.43 10.92 -8.32
CA VAL A 63 6.28 9.73 -8.52
C VAL A 63 6.95 9.79 -9.90
N LEU A 64 6.24 10.29 -10.91
CA LEU A 64 6.74 10.50 -12.28
C LEU A 64 7.93 11.46 -12.39
N ARG A 65 8.25 12.23 -11.33
CA ARG A 65 9.51 12.99 -11.25
C ARG A 65 10.76 12.11 -11.31
N LYS A 66 10.65 10.79 -11.08
CA LYS A 66 11.69 9.81 -11.38
C LYS A 66 11.16 8.89 -12.50
N PRO A 67 11.39 9.21 -13.79
CA PRO A 67 10.65 8.62 -14.91
C PRO A 67 10.59 7.09 -14.93
N MET A 68 11.72 6.39 -14.80
CA MET A 68 11.73 4.91 -14.80
C MET A 68 10.96 4.31 -13.62
N VAL A 69 11.18 4.82 -12.41
CA VAL A 69 10.48 4.34 -11.20
C VAL A 69 9.00 4.67 -11.28
N GLY A 70 8.66 5.87 -11.74
CA GLY A 70 7.29 6.33 -11.93
C GLY A 70 6.54 5.53 -12.98
N ALA A 71 7.18 5.15 -14.08
CA ALA A 71 6.57 4.32 -15.11
C ALA A 71 6.18 2.93 -14.57
N PHE A 72 7.11 2.21 -13.94
CA PHE A 72 6.80 0.91 -13.34
C PHE A 72 5.75 1.02 -12.22
N HIS A 73 5.82 2.08 -11.41
CA HIS A 73 4.83 2.32 -10.36
C HIS A 73 3.44 2.63 -10.92
N LEU A 74 3.35 3.34 -12.04
CA LEU A 74 2.09 3.63 -12.71
C LEU A 74 1.40 2.35 -13.18
N LEU A 75 2.15 1.39 -13.73
CA LEU A 75 1.62 0.07 -14.10
C LEU A 75 1.00 -0.66 -12.91
N ILE A 76 1.72 -0.65 -11.77
CA ILE A 76 1.25 -1.29 -10.54
C ILE A 76 0.01 -0.59 -9.97
N VAL A 77 -0.02 0.74 -9.92
CA VAL A 77 -1.14 1.49 -9.32
C VAL A 77 -2.41 1.38 -10.15
N TRP A 78 -2.32 1.51 -11.48
CA TRP A 78 -3.49 1.29 -12.34
C TRP A 78 -3.94 -0.16 -12.31
N GLY A 79 -2.99 -1.10 -12.25
CA GLY A 79 -3.27 -2.50 -11.95
C GLY A 79 -4.00 -2.69 -10.64
N PHE A 80 -3.60 -2.02 -9.56
CA PHE A 80 -4.30 -2.07 -8.27
C PHE A 80 -5.76 -1.64 -8.39
N PHE A 81 -6.08 -0.57 -9.12
CA PHE A 81 -7.48 -0.15 -9.31
C PHE A 81 -8.30 -1.18 -10.10
N VAL A 82 -7.72 -1.71 -11.18
CA VAL A 82 -8.37 -2.76 -11.98
C VAL A 82 -8.57 -4.01 -11.13
N PHE A 83 -7.53 -4.51 -10.47
CA PHE A 83 -7.60 -5.73 -9.66
C PHE A 83 -8.39 -5.55 -8.37
N SER A 84 -8.59 -4.35 -7.85
CA SER A 84 -9.53 -4.10 -6.74
C SER A 84 -10.95 -4.48 -7.14
N VAL A 85 -11.38 -4.12 -8.35
CA VAL A 85 -12.68 -4.54 -8.90
C VAL A 85 -12.68 -6.04 -9.19
N ASN A 86 -11.56 -6.59 -9.68
CA ASN A 86 -11.46 -8.02 -9.97
C ASN A 86 -11.55 -8.86 -8.69
N THR A 87 -10.95 -8.38 -7.60
CA THR A 87 -11.00 -9.03 -6.28
C THR A 87 -12.44 -9.14 -5.79
N VAL A 88 -13.25 -8.09 -5.98
CA VAL A 88 -14.69 -8.15 -5.67
C VAL A 88 -15.38 -9.23 -6.50
N ASN A 89 -15.13 -9.28 -7.81
CA ASN A 89 -15.68 -10.33 -8.67
C ASN A 89 -15.25 -11.74 -8.24
N HIS A 90 -13.97 -11.90 -7.90
CA HIS A 90 -13.38 -13.18 -7.47
C HIS A 90 -13.97 -13.68 -6.16
N PHE A 91 -14.05 -12.80 -5.16
CA PHE A 91 -14.52 -13.16 -3.82
C PHE A 91 -16.04 -13.39 -3.82
N ALA A 92 -16.81 -12.54 -4.50
CA ALA A 92 -18.24 -12.75 -4.64
C ALA A 92 -18.54 -13.99 -5.51
N GLY A 93 -17.74 -14.23 -6.56
CA GLY A 93 -17.82 -15.39 -7.43
C GLY A 93 -17.61 -16.73 -6.70
N ALA A 94 -16.90 -16.73 -5.57
CA ALA A 94 -16.77 -17.90 -4.70
C ALA A 94 -18.13 -18.39 -4.17
N PHE A 95 -19.05 -17.46 -3.90
CA PHE A 95 -20.37 -17.72 -3.33
C PHE A 95 -21.48 -17.71 -4.38
N LEU A 96 -21.36 -16.85 -5.39
CA LEU A 96 -22.34 -16.60 -6.43
C LEU A 96 -21.75 -16.97 -7.80
N PRO A 97 -21.99 -18.20 -8.30
CA PRO A 97 -21.49 -18.62 -9.60
C PRO A 97 -21.91 -17.65 -10.72
N GLY A 98 -20.95 -17.20 -11.52
CA GLY A 98 -21.20 -16.26 -12.62
C GLY A 98 -21.34 -14.79 -12.20
N PHE A 99 -21.11 -14.45 -10.93
CA PHE A 99 -21.12 -13.06 -10.48
C PHE A 99 -20.05 -12.22 -11.19
N ASN A 100 -20.47 -11.04 -11.66
CA ASN A 100 -19.59 -10.00 -12.17
C ASN A 100 -20.25 -8.65 -11.88
N LEU A 101 -19.50 -7.70 -11.34
CA LEU A 101 -19.96 -6.36 -10.98
C LEU A 101 -20.54 -5.60 -12.19
N PHE A 102 -20.08 -5.91 -13.40
CA PHE A 102 -20.57 -5.33 -14.66
C PHE A 102 -21.60 -6.23 -15.37
N GLY A 103 -22.09 -7.28 -14.70
CA GLY A 103 -23.07 -8.23 -15.22
C GLY A 103 -22.52 -9.21 -16.27
N GLY A 104 -23.40 -9.85 -17.04
CA GLY A 104 -23.03 -10.83 -18.08
C GLY A 104 -22.90 -10.27 -19.50
N ARG A 105 -22.83 -8.93 -19.65
CA ARG A 105 -22.94 -8.24 -20.96
C ARG A 105 -21.58 -7.72 -21.45
N PHE A 106 -21.60 -6.97 -22.56
CA PHE A 106 -20.42 -6.38 -23.21
C PHE A 106 -19.44 -5.67 -22.24
N PRO A 107 -19.88 -4.85 -21.26
CA PRO A 107 -18.95 -4.17 -20.34
C PRO A 107 -18.08 -5.12 -19.52
N ALA A 108 -18.62 -6.27 -19.10
CA ALA A 108 -17.87 -7.27 -18.34
C ALA A 108 -16.80 -7.96 -19.19
N ARG A 109 -17.07 -8.19 -20.48
CA ARG A 109 -16.11 -8.77 -21.43
C ARG A 109 -14.95 -7.81 -21.68
N TRP A 110 -15.25 -6.54 -21.92
CA TRP A 110 -14.23 -5.51 -22.10
C TRP A 110 -13.37 -5.34 -20.84
N TYR A 111 -14.01 -5.25 -19.67
CA TYR A 111 -13.31 -5.17 -18.39
C TYR A 111 -12.39 -6.37 -18.16
N THR A 112 -12.84 -7.58 -18.49
CA THR A 112 -12.03 -8.80 -18.39
C THR A 112 -10.78 -8.72 -19.27
N ALA A 113 -10.91 -8.24 -20.51
CA ALA A 113 -9.77 -8.05 -21.40
C ALA A 113 -8.77 -7.03 -20.83
N VAL A 114 -9.26 -5.93 -20.25
CA VAL A 114 -8.42 -4.94 -19.58
C VAL A 114 -7.70 -5.54 -18.38
N ALA A 115 -8.41 -6.26 -17.50
CA ALA A 115 -7.81 -6.92 -16.33
C ALA A 115 -6.71 -7.92 -16.73
N ASP A 116 -6.95 -8.69 -17.78
CA ASP A 116 -6.01 -9.70 -18.28
C ASP A 116 -4.72 -9.08 -18.84
N VAL A 117 -4.83 -7.96 -19.56
CA VAL A 117 -3.66 -7.18 -20.01
C VAL A 117 -2.93 -6.56 -18.82
N PHE A 118 -3.67 -6.00 -17.86
CA PHE A 118 -3.07 -5.40 -16.66
C PHE A 118 -2.33 -6.43 -15.79
N ALA A 119 -2.72 -7.71 -15.79
CA ALA A 119 -1.99 -8.76 -15.09
C ALA A 119 -0.52 -8.80 -15.52
N VAL A 120 -0.26 -8.77 -16.84
CA VAL A 120 1.10 -8.77 -17.40
C VAL A 120 1.82 -7.45 -17.13
N LEU A 121 1.12 -6.32 -17.26
CA LEU A 121 1.70 -5.00 -16.99
C LEU A 121 2.12 -4.85 -15.53
N VAL A 122 1.33 -5.37 -14.59
CA VAL A 122 1.67 -5.39 -13.17
C VAL A 122 2.87 -6.29 -12.90
N ILE A 123 2.93 -7.49 -13.52
CA ILE A 123 4.11 -8.36 -13.42
C ILE A 123 5.36 -7.63 -13.92
N ALA A 124 5.29 -6.96 -15.08
CA ALA A 124 6.41 -6.17 -15.60
C ALA A 124 6.81 -5.02 -14.65
N GLY A 125 5.83 -4.33 -14.07
CA GLY A 125 6.05 -3.29 -13.05
C GLY A 125 6.76 -3.83 -11.81
N VAL A 126 6.30 -4.95 -11.27
CA VAL A 126 6.88 -5.62 -10.11
C VAL A 126 8.30 -6.09 -10.39
N LEU A 127 8.53 -6.77 -11.52
CA LEU A 127 9.85 -7.23 -11.91
C LEU A 127 10.83 -6.06 -12.10
N GLY A 128 10.40 -4.96 -12.74
CA GLY A 128 11.22 -3.77 -12.92
C GLY A 128 11.63 -3.11 -11.60
N LEU A 129 10.70 -2.94 -10.65
CA LEU A 129 11.01 -2.38 -9.34
C LEU A 129 11.79 -3.35 -8.44
N ALA A 130 11.51 -4.65 -8.53
CA ALA A 130 12.25 -5.70 -7.82
C ALA A 130 13.70 -5.78 -8.30
N PHE A 131 13.94 -5.77 -9.62
CA PHE A 131 15.27 -5.73 -10.20
C PHE A 131 16.05 -4.51 -9.71
N ARG A 132 15.43 -3.31 -9.76
CA ARG A 132 16.04 -2.09 -9.24
C ARG A 132 16.41 -2.21 -7.75
N ARG A 133 15.57 -2.86 -6.95
CA ARG A 133 15.77 -2.97 -5.49
C ARG A 133 16.81 -4.02 -5.10
N HIS A 134 16.76 -5.20 -5.72
CA HIS A 134 17.55 -6.36 -5.30
C HIS A 134 18.85 -6.52 -6.09
N VAL A 135 18.90 -6.02 -7.33
CA VAL A 135 20.09 -6.10 -8.20
C VAL A 135 20.82 -4.77 -8.24
N LEU A 136 20.18 -3.68 -8.70
CA LEU A 136 20.86 -2.38 -8.87
C LEU A 136 21.21 -1.68 -7.54
N ARG A 137 20.43 -1.92 -6.47
CA ARG A 137 20.68 -1.43 -5.09
C ARG A 137 21.17 0.04 -5.01
N PRO A 138 20.39 1.01 -5.50
CA PRO A 138 20.80 2.41 -5.50
C PRO A 138 21.01 2.96 -4.07
N PRO A 139 21.99 3.86 -3.84
CA PRO A 139 22.44 4.27 -2.49
C PRO A 139 21.37 4.90 -1.60
N GLY A 140 20.39 5.60 -2.18
CA GLY A 140 19.33 6.26 -1.43
C GLY A 140 18.27 5.32 -0.83
N LEU A 141 18.21 4.07 -1.26
CA LEU A 141 17.24 3.10 -0.73
C LEU A 141 17.70 2.48 0.59
N THR A 142 16.75 2.18 1.47
CA THR A 142 17.03 1.26 2.59
C THR A 142 17.45 -0.10 2.05
N ARG A 143 18.26 -0.84 2.82
CA ARG A 143 18.63 -2.22 2.47
C ARG A 143 17.38 -3.03 2.12
N PRO A 144 17.48 -4.02 1.20
CA PRO A 144 16.36 -4.89 0.90
C PRO A 144 15.76 -5.45 2.19
N SER A 145 14.48 -5.19 2.44
CA SER A 145 13.77 -5.66 3.62
C SER A 145 12.90 -6.85 3.24
N VAL A 146 12.64 -7.74 4.21
CA VAL A 146 11.69 -8.85 4.04
C VAL A 146 10.35 -8.33 3.54
N GLU A 147 9.89 -7.19 4.04
CA GLU A 147 8.65 -6.55 3.59
C GLU A 147 8.61 -6.30 2.08
N SER A 148 9.71 -5.83 1.47
CA SER A 148 9.74 -5.57 0.03
C SER A 148 9.66 -6.85 -0.79
N VAL A 149 10.28 -7.93 -0.31
CA VAL A 149 10.20 -9.25 -0.95
C VAL A 149 8.76 -9.79 -0.85
N LEU A 150 8.14 -9.69 0.32
CA LEU A 150 6.75 -10.13 0.52
C LEU A 150 5.79 -9.38 -0.40
N VAL A 151 5.86 -8.04 -0.44
CA VAL A 151 4.96 -7.23 -1.30
C VAL A 151 5.13 -7.61 -2.78
N PHE A 152 6.36 -7.71 -3.28
CA PHE A 152 6.58 -8.11 -4.67
C PHE A 152 6.09 -9.53 -4.96
N THR A 153 6.30 -10.46 -4.03
CA THR A 153 5.87 -11.85 -4.15
C THR A 153 4.35 -11.96 -4.20
N PHE A 154 3.63 -11.27 -3.31
CA PHE A 154 2.16 -11.35 -3.30
C PHE A 154 1.52 -10.60 -4.47
N ILE A 155 2.05 -9.45 -4.89
CA ILE A 155 1.52 -8.75 -6.08
C ILE A 155 1.78 -9.61 -7.33
N GLY A 156 3.02 -10.02 -7.58
CA GLY A 156 3.37 -10.83 -8.75
C GLY A 156 2.70 -12.20 -8.74
N GLY A 157 2.65 -12.84 -7.57
CA GLY A 157 2.00 -14.13 -7.34
C GLY A 157 0.50 -14.08 -7.59
N ALA A 158 -0.20 -13.03 -7.14
CA ALA A 158 -1.62 -12.84 -7.45
C ALA A 158 -1.86 -12.74 -8.96
N MET A 159 -1.08 -11.91 -9.68
CA MET A 159 -1.25 -11.77 -11.14
C MET A 159 -0.94 -13.07 -11.89
N ALA A 160 0.12 -13.78 -11.48
CA ALA A 160 0.48 -15.07 -12.07
C ALA A 160 -0.60 -16.12 -11.81
N ALA A 161 -1.13 -16.18 -10.58
CA ALA A 161 -2.21 -17.08 -10.21
C ALA A 161 -3.49 -16.76 -11.00
N TYR A 162 -3.85 -15.48 -11.14
CA TYR A 162 -4.95 -15.05 -12.01
C TYR A 162 -4.77 -15.55 -13.46
N LEU A 163 -3.59 -15.39 -14.06
CA LEU A 163 -3.33 -15.84 -15.44
C LEU A 163 -3.37 -17.37 -15.56
N VAL A 164 -2.77 -18.09 -14.63
CA VAL A 164 -2.78 -19.56 -14.59
C VAL A 164 -4.20 -20.11 -14.45
N ASP A 165 -4.99 -19.56 -13.52
CA ASP A 165 -6.37 -19.96 -13.30
C ASP A 165 -7.20 -19.78 -14.59
N ASN A 166 -7.15 -18.60 -15.20
CA ASN A 166 -7.91 -18.33 -16.42
C ASN A 166 -7.43 -19.15 -17.61
N ALA A 167 -6.12 -19.32 -17.79
CA ALA A 167 -5.56 -20.10 -18.91
C ALA A 167 -5.93 -21.59 -18.81
N ALA A 168 -5.86 -22.17 -17.61
CA ALA A 168 -6.27 -23.55 -17.36
C ALA A 168 -7.78 -23.74 -17.60
N HIS A 169 -8.62 -22.81 -17.13
CA HIS A 169 -10.07 -22.84 -17.40
C HIS A 169 -10.41 -22.72 -18.90
N ILE A 170 -9.63 -21.95 -19.67
CA ILE A 170 -9.80 -21.86 -21.13
C ILE A 170 -9.43 -23.19 -21.79
N ALA A 171 -8.29 -23.77 -21.42
CA ALA A 171 -7.83 -25.03 -21.99
C ALA A 171 -8.75 -26.22 -21.60
N LEU A 172 -9.44 -26.16 -20.47
CA LEU A 172 -10.52 -27.11 -20.09
C LEU A 172 -11.84 -26.89 -20.84
N GLY A 173 -11.99 -25.80 -21.60
CA GLY A 173 -13.24 -25.42 -22.26
C GLY A 173 -14.32 -24.89 -21.32
N TRP A 174 -13.94 -24.42 -20.12
CA TRP A 174 -14.88 -24.01 -19.07
C TRP A 174 -15.23 -22.51 -19.09
N LYS A 175 -14.55 -21.71 -19.91
CA LYS A 175 -14.87 -20.28 -20.10
C LYS A 175 -15.83 -20.13 -21.27
N SER A 176 -16.97 -19.47 -21.04
CA SER A 176 -17.96 -19.18 -22.09
C SER A 176 -17.46 -18.14 -23.12
N HIS A 177 -16.53 -17.26 -22.72
CA HIS A 177 -16.00 -16.19 -23.57
C HIS A 177 -14.46 -16.15 -23.49
N PRO A 178 -13.75 -17.18 -23.99
CA PRO A 178 -12.30 -17.27 -23.87
C PRO A 178 -11.58 -16.09 -24.55
N GLY A 179 -12.13 -15.56 -25.66
CA GLY A 179 -11.57 -14.41 -26.36
C GLY A 179 -11.60 -13.09 -25.58
N SER A 180 -12.34 -13.00 -24.47
CA SER A 180 -12.27 -11.85 -23.56
C SER A 180 -11.06 -11.90 -22.62
N HIS A 181 -10.40 -13.04 -22.51
CA HIS A 181 -9.16 -13.24 -21.74
C HIS A 181 -7.98 -13.27 -22.71
N VAL A 182 -7.60 -12.11 -23.26
CA VAL A 182 -6.65 -11.99 -24.38
C VAL A 182 -5.29 -12.66 -24.10
N VAL A 183 -4.73 -12.43 -22.91
CA VAL A 183 -3.44 -12.98 -22.47
C VAL A 183 -3.61 -14.43 -22.05
N ALA A 184 -4.58 -14.73 -21.18
CA ALA A 184 -4.75 -16.10 -20.69
C ALA A 184 -5.18 -17.07 -21.80
N MET A 185 -5.86 -16.59 -22.84
CA MET A 185 -6.12 -17.36 -24.06
C MET A 185 -4.82 -17.72 -24.78
N ALA A 186 -3.89 -16.78 -24.95
CA ALA A 186 -2.58 -17.07 -25.54
C ALA A 186 -1.77 -18.05 -24.67
N LEU A 187 -1.86 -17.92 -23.34
CA LEU A 187 -1.19 -18.81 -22.39
C LEU A 187 -1.86 -20.20 -22.26
N SER A 188 -3.11 -20.36 -22.70
CA SER A 188 -3.83 -21.63 -22.59
C SER A 188 -3.13 -22.78 -23.32
N GLY A 189 -2.39 -22.47 -24.39
CA GLY A 189 -1.58 -23.45 -25.14
C GLY A 189 -0.46 -24.10 -24.32
N VAL A 190 -0.03 -23.49 -23.21
CA VAL A 190 0.95 -24.10 -22.28
C VAL A 190 0.40 -25.38 -21.64
N PHE A 191 -0.94 -25.51 -21.57
CA PHE A 191 -1.59 -26.72 -21.05
C PHE A 191 -1.90 -27.77 -22.13
N ALA A 192 -1.45 -27.57 -23.37
CA ALA A 192 -1.65 -28.56 -24.42
C ALA A 192 -0.98 -29.90 -24.05
N GLY A 193 -1.75 -30.98 -24.07
CA GLY A 193 -1.28 -32.32 -23.70
C GLY A 193 -1.14 -32.55 -22.19
N VAL A 194 -1.48 -31.57 -21.35
CA VAL A 194 -1.57 -31.77 -19.89
C VAL A 194 -2.87 -32.49 -19.55
N ASP A 195 -2.80 -33.45 -18.63
CA ASP A 195 -4.00 -34.14 -18.16
C ASP A 195 -5.01 -33.17 -17.52
N ALA A 196 -6.29 -33.40 -17.81
CA ALA A 196 -7.38 -32.57 -17.32
C ALA A 196 -7.45 -32.52 -15.78
N THR A 197 -7.04 -33.59 -15.08
CA THR A 197 -7.00 -33.58 -13.60
C THR A 197 -5.91 -32.67 -13.09
N VAL A 198 -4.72 -32.71 -13.68
CA VAL A 198 -3.61 -31.79 -13.35
C VAL A 198 -4.03 -30.33 -13.58
N MET A 199 -4.68 -30.03 -14.71
CA MET A 199 -5.18 -28.68 -15.02
C MET A 199 -6.21 -28.19 -14.00
N ARG A 200 -7.14 -29.06 -13.59
CA ARG A 200 -8.13 -28.74 -12.54
C ARG A 200 -7.48 -28.43 -11.21
N VAL A 201 -6.49 -29.22 -10.80
CA VAL A 201 -5.73 -28.99 -9.57
C VAL A 201 -4.95 -27.68 -9.65
N ALA A 202 -4.29 -27.40 -10.78
CA ALA A 202 -3.54 -26.16 -10.99
C ALA A 202 -4.45 -24.93 -10.94
N ALA A 203 -5.60 -24.96 -11.63
CA ALA A 203 -6.59 -23.89 -11.60
C ALA A 203 -7.11 -23.64 -10.17
N HIS A 204 -7.44 -24.72 -9.46
CA HIS A 204 -7.96 -24.63 -8.10
C HIS A 204 -6.92 -24.10 -7.10
N ALA A 205 -5.66 -24.52 -7.22
CA ALA A 205 -4.57 -23.98 -6.43
C ALA A 205 -4.31 -22.50 -6.75
N ALA A 206 -4.33 -22.14 -8.03
CA ALA A 206 -4.17 -20.75 -8.48
C ALA A 206 -5.30 -19.86 -7.95
N TRP A 207 -6.54 -20.34 -7.95
CA TRP A 207 -7.68 -19.62 -7.35
C TRP A 207 -7.41 -19.25 -5.88
N TRP A 208 -6.91 -20.20 -5.09
CA TRP A 208 -6.57 -19.99 -3.67
C TRP A 208 -5.36 -19.09 -3.48
N VAL A 209 -4.31 -19.27 -4.28
CA VAL A 209 -3.11 -18.40 -4.25
C VAL A 209 -3.50 -16.96 -4.54
N ASP A 210 -4.33 -16.72 -5.55
CA ASP A 210 -4.85 -15.39 -5.87
C ASP A 210 -5.65 -14.80 -4.70
N ALA A 211 -6.62 -15.55 -4.17
CA ALA A 211 -7.50 -15.10 -3.10
C ALA A 211 -6.72 -14.76 -1.81
N LEU A 212 -5.81 -15.64 -1.39
CA LEU A 212 -4.97 -15.43 -0.21
C LEU A 212 -3.96 -14.30 -0.40
N SER A 213 -3.37 -14.18 -1.59
CA SER A 213 -2.45 -13.08 -1.90
C SER A 213 -3.14 -11.72 -1.80
N HIS A 214 -4.36 -11.59 -2.33
CA HIS A 214 -5.16 -10.37 -2.18
C HIS A 214 -5.51 -10.08 -0.72
N LEU A 215 -5.90 -11.09 0.08
CA LEU A 215 -6.14 -10.92 1.52
C LEU A 215 -4.89 -10.43 2.27
N VAL A 216 -3.72 -10.98 1.95
CA VAL A 216 -2.45 -10.54 2.55
C VAL A 216 -2.12 -9.12 2.12
N LEU A 217 -2.28 -8.76 0.85
CA LEU A 217 -2.04 -7.38 0.37
C LEU A 217 -2.96 -6.38 1.08
N VAL A 218 -4.24 -6.71 1.25
CA VAL A 218 -5.17 -5.90 2.04
C VAL A 218 -4.71 -5.82 3.50
N ALA A 219 -4.23 -6.91 4.10
CA ALA A 219 -3.70 -6.89 5.47
C ALA A 219 -2.52 -5.94 5.64
N LEU A 220 -1.63 -5.88 4.65
CA LEU A 220 -0.47 -4.99 4.64
C LEU A 220 -0.86 -3.49 4.58
N LEU A 221 -2.11 -3.16 4.22
CA LEU A 221 -2.66 -1.80 4.31
C LEU A 221 -2.95 -1.37 5.76
N PHE A 222 -2.97 -2.28 6.72
CA PHE A 222 -3.33 -2.00 8.12
C PHE A 222 -2.18 -2.29 9.12
N ILE A 223 -1.01 -2.64 8.61
CA ILE A 223 0.25 -2.82 9.36
C ILE A 223 1.20 -1.71 8.91
N PRO A 224 2.03 -1.13 9.79
CA PRO A 224 2.97 -0.06 9.47
C PRO A 224 4.16 -0.48 8.56
N THR A 225 3.89 -1.23 7.50
CA THR A 225 4.85 -1.59 6.46
C THR A 225 4.96 -0.50 5.39
N LYS A 226 5.84 -0.72 4.41
CA LYS A 226 5.88 0.09 3.18
C LYS A 226 4.56 0.14 2.42
N HIS A 227 3.67 -0.85 2.55
CA HIS A 227 2.41 -0.91 1.81
C HIS A 227 1.29 -0.02 2.39
N LEU A 228 1.37 0.31 3.69
CA LEU A 228 0.42 1.20 4.39
C LEU A 228 0.18 2.52 3.67
N HIS A 229 1.15 3.00 2.88
CA HIS A 229 1.04 4.24 2.13
C HIS A 229 -0.13 4.29 1.16
N LEU A 230 -0.61 3.14 0.66
CA LEU A 230 -1.77 3.12 -0.21
C LEU A 230 -3.03 3.56 0.54
N LEU A 231 -3.07 3.31 1.86
CA LEU A 231 -4.09 3.85 2.76
C LEU A 231 -3.72 5.24 3.29
N ALA A 232 -2.55 5.41 3.93
CA ALA A 232 -2.18 6.64 4.62
C ALA A 232 -1.81 7.81 3.67
N GLY A 233 -1.26 7.50 2.50
CA GLY A 233 -0.75 8.48 1.53
C GLY A 233 -1.82 9.44 0.99
N PRO A 234 -2.98 8.95 0.50
CA PRO A 234 -4.08 9.82 0.08
C PRO A 234 -4.57 10.79 1.17
N PHE A 235 -4.74 10.32 2.41
CA PHE A 235 -5.09 11.19 3.54
C PHE A 235 -3.98 12.20 3.82
N ASN A 236 -2.72 11.77 3.77
CA ASN A 236 -1.58 12.65 3.97
C ASN A 236 -1.51 13.77 2.94
N LEU A 237 -1.77 13.44 1.67
CA LEU A 237 -1.87 14.39 0.56
C LEU A 237 -3.06 15.33 0.72
N TYR A 238 -4.21 14.82 1.18
CA TYR A 238 -5.38 15.66 1.42
C TYR A 238 -5.06 16.78 2.43
N PHE A 239 -4.40 16.44 3.54
CA PHE A 239 -4.02 17.37 4.60
C PHE A 239 -2.64 18.03 4.40
N HIS A 240 -2.10 18.10 3.18
CA HIS A 240 -0.80 18.75 2.94
C HIS A 240 -0.84 20.27 3.22
N ARG A 241 0.32 20.85 3.55
CA ARG A 241 0.49 22.31 3.72
C ARG A 241 0.41 23.02 2.36
N ARG A 242 -0.44 24.05 2.25
CA ARG A 242 -0.60 24.89 1.06
C ARG A 242 0.13 26.24 1.13
N ARG A 243 0.62 26.62 2.30
CA ARG A 243 1.44 27.83 2.48
C ARG A 243 2.80 27.70 1.77
N PRO A 244 3.49 28.83 1.51
CA PRO A 244 4.83 28.81 0.94
C PRO A 244 5.77 27.86 1.68
N ARG A 245 6.59 27.13 0.92
CA ARG A 245 7.60 26.22 1.46
C ARG A 245 8.58 27.01 2.32
N GLY A 246 8.98 26.44 3.47
CA GLY A 246 9.90 27.09 4.41
C GLY A 246 9.23 27.95 5.49
N ARG A 247 7.93 28.28 5.37
CA ARG A 247 7.20 28.97 6.44
C ARG A 247 6.96 28.02 7.62
N LEU A 248 7.58 28.32 8.76
CA LEU A 248 7.33 27.65 10.04
C LEU A 248 6.07 28.20 10.71
N SER A 249 5.47 27.39 11.57
CA SER A 249 4.36 27.84 12.41
C SER A 249 4.95 28.63 13.57
N MET A 250 4.32 29.76 13.93
CA MET A 250 4.80 30.59 15.03
C MET A 250 4.54 29.85 16.35
N MET A 251 5.53 29.86 17.23
CA MET A 251 5.41 29.34 18.59
C MET A 251 5.03 30.50 19.51
N ASN A 252 4.09 30.27 20.42
CA ASN A 252 3.71 31.28 21.41
C ASN A 252 4.71 31.23 22.57
N LEU A 253 5.77 32.05 22.51
CA LEU A 253 6.79 32.10 23.56
C LEU A 253 6.33 32.86 24.82
N GLU A 254 5.19 33.54 24.75
CA GLU A 254 4.59 34.32 25.85
C GLU A 254 3.58 33.49 26.64
N ASP A 255 3.41 32.20 26.30
CA ASP A 255 2.54 31.29 27.03
C ASP A 255 3.18 30.87 28.36
N GLU A 256 2.81 31.56 29.44
CA GLU A 256 3.29 31.26 30.80
C GLU A 256 2.85 29.87 31.31
N GLN A 257 1.91 29.21 30.63
CA GLN A 257 1.47 27.85 30.97
C GLN A 257 2.23 26.77 30.18
N ALA A 258 3.12 27.15 29.26
CA ALA A 258 3.86 26.20 28.44
C ALA A 258 4.94 25.47 29.26
N GLU A 259 4.73 24.17 29.52
CA GLU A 259 5.72 23.30 30.18
C GLU A 259 6.97 23.05 29.30
N SER A 260 6.86 23.20 27.97
CA SER A 260 7.98 23.07 27.03
C SER A 260 7.71 23.76 25.69
N PHE A 261 8.77 24.11 24.98
CA PHE A 261 8.71 24.71 23.65
C PHE A 261 9.18 23.73 22.58
N GLY A 262 8.40 23.58 21.51
CA GLY A 262 8.71 22.70 20.40
C GLY A 262 8.33 21.25 20.69
N VAL A 263 9.18 20.32 20.27
CA VAL A 263 8.92 18.88 20.31
C VAL A 263 10.13 18.19 20.92
N ALA A 264 9.97 17.64 22.13
CA ALA A 264 11.00 16.90 22.84
C ALA A 264 10.74 15.39 22.82
N LYS A 265 9.46 15.00 22.82
CA LYS A 265 8.97 13.63 22.89
C LYS A 265 8.02 13.35 21.74
N ILE A 266 7.83 12.07 21.39
CA ILE A 266 6.90 11.70 20.32
C ILE A 266 5.43 12.02 20.69
N GLY A 267 5.12 12.12 21.98
CA GLY A 267 3.80 12.55 22.47
C GLY A 267 3.45 14.01 22.13
N ASP A 268 4.46 14.86 21.88
CA ASP A 268 4.27 16.27 21.55
C ASP A 268 3.90 16.46 20.05
N PHE A 269 3.96 15.39 19.25
CA PHE A 269 3.62 15.45 17.85
C PHE A 269 2.12 15.75 17.66
N THR A 270 1.83 16.61 16.68
CA THR A 270 0.47 16.84 16.23
C THR A 270 -0.10 15.60 15.52
N TRP A 271 -1.43 15.49 15.47
CA TRP A 271 -2.09 14.39 14.76
C TRP A 271 -1.62 14.26 13.31
N LYS A 272 -1.32 15.39 12.67
CA LYS A 272 -0.88 15.40 11.27
C LYS A 272 0.58 14.98 11.11
N GLN A 273 1.43 15.24 12.09
CA GLN A 273 2.80 14.70 12.11
C GLN A 273 2.78 13.17 12.31
N ASN A 274 1.90 12.65 13.18
CA ASN A 274 1.70 11.19 13.30
C ASN A 274 1.26 10.58 11.96
N LEU A 275 0.35 11.25 11.23
CA LEU A 275 -0.04 10.82 9.88
C LEU A 275 1.12 10.89 8.86
N ASP A 276 1.97 11.92 8.91
CA ASP A 276 3.16 12.03 8.05
C ASP A 276 4.13 10.86 8.26
N LEU A 277 4.37 10.46 9.52
CA LEU A 277 5.22 9.31 9.85
C LEU A 277 4.65 8.01 9.29
N LEU A 278 3.34 7.78 9.46
CA LEU A 278 2.66 6.59 8.94
C LEU A 278 2.59 6.55 7.39
N ALA A 279 2.63 7.71 6.72
CA ALA A 279 2.63 7.80 5.27
C ALA A 279 4.02 7.59 4.64
N CYS A 280 5.08 7.48 5.43
CA CYS A 280 6.42 7.26 4.92
C CYS A 280 6.56 5.87 4.25
N ILE A 281 7.08 5.87 3.03
CA ILE A 281 7.35 4.66 2.21
C ILE A 281 8.83 4.29 2.12
N GLU A 282 9.70 4.96 2.87
CA GLU A 282 11.16 4.79 2.77
C GLU A 282 11.70 4.95 1.33
N CYS A 283 11.09 5.81 0.51
CA CYS A 283 11.46 5.95 -0.91
C CYS A 283 12.83 6.60 -1.16
N GLY A 284 13.47 7.15 -0.13
CA GLY A 284 14.78 7.80 -0.23
C GLY A 284 14.77 9.22 -0.79
N ARG A 285 13.64 9.74 -1.27
CA ARG A 285 13.57 11.08 -1.87
C ARG A 285 14.04 12.19 -0.92
N CYS A 286 13.66 12.12 0.36
CA CYS A 286 14.10 13.12 1.34
C CYS A 286 15.62 13.12 1.51
N GLN A 287 16.26 11.96 1.41
CA GLN A 287 17.71 11.80 1.50
C GLN A 287 18.40 12.24 0.21
N ASP A 288 17.91 11.81 -0.94
CA ASP A 288 18.49 12.11 -2.26
C ASP A 288 18.53 13.61 -2.58
N TYR A 289 17.60 14.41 -2.05
CA TYR A 289 17.50 15.85 -2.31
C TYR A 289 17.94 16.73 -1.12
N CYS A 290 18.46 16.13 -0.05
CA CYS A 290 18.88 16.89 1.13
C CYS A 290 20.28 17.48 0.91
N PRO A 291 20.44 18.82 0.92
CA PRO A 291 21.76 19.45 0.75
C PRO A 291 22.75 19.05 1.86
N THR A 292 22.26 18.89 3.10
CA THR A 292 23.07 18.47 4.25
C THR A 292 23.62 17.05 4.05
N HIS A 293 22.79 16.11 3.61
CA HIS A 293 23.24 14.76 3.33
C HIS A 293 24.19 14.71 2.12
N GLN A 294 23.89 15.45 1.06
CA GLN A 294 24.73 15.51 -0.14
C GLN A 294 26.10 16.12 0.11
N SER A 295 26.23 17.01 1.10
CA SER A 295 27.51 17.60 1.52
C SER A 295 28.32 16.71 2.48
N GLY A 296 27.91 15.46 2.68
CA GLY A 296 28.63 14.50 3.52
C GLY A 296 28.49 14.73 5.03
N LYS A 297 27.54 15.57 5.45
CA LYS A 297 27.26 15.80 6.87
C LYS A 297 26.38 14.66 7.45
N ALA A 298 26.45 14.51 8.76
CA ALA A 298 25.75 13.54 9.60
C ALA A 298 24.23 13.35 9.34
N LEU A 299 23.53 14.36 8.79
CA LEU A 299 22.07 14.28 8.67
C LEU A 299 21.62 13.24 7.63
N HIS A 300 20.98 12.17 8.11
CA HIS A 300 20.27 11.18 7.30
C HIS A 300 18.75 11.35 7.45
N PRO A 301 18.09 12.24 6.67
CA PRO A 301 16.71 12.64 6.92
C PRO A 301 15.69 11.50 6.70
N LYS A 302 16.04 10.49 5.91
CA LYS A 302 15.21 9.29 5.77
C LYS A 302 15.23 8.47 7.07
N GLN A 303 16.41 8.25 7.63
CA GLN A 303 16.56 7.43 8.83
C GLN A 303 15.86 8.08 10.01
N LEU A 304 16.04 9.39 10.19
CA LEU A 304 15.28 10.19 11.16
C LEU A 304 13.76 9.92 11.12
N ILE A 305 13.14 9.91 9.92
CA ILE A 305 11.70 9.66 9.80
C ILE A 305 11.34 8.21 10.12
N VAL A 306 12.20 7.26 9.80
CA VAL A 306 12.00 5.84 10.14
C VAL A 306 12.08 5.64 11.64
N ASP A 307 13.10 6.18 12.30
CA ASP A 307 13.28 6.07 13.76
C ASP A 307 12.09 6.69 14.51
N LEU A 308 11.63 7.87 14.07
CA LEU A 308 10.45 8.52 14.63
C LEU A 308 9.16 7.70 14.42
N LYS A 309 8.99 7.10 13.23
CA LYS A 309 7.85 6.23 12.93
C LYS A 309 7.86 4.99 13.83
N ASP A 310 9.01 4.33 13.96
CA ASP A 310 9.15 3.11 14.75
C ASP A 310 8.94 3.41 16.24
N HIS A 311 9.45 4.54 16.73
CA HIS A 311 9.22 4.99 18.09
C HIS A 311 7.74 5.36 18.35
N LEU A 312 7.06 6.04 17.42
CA LEU A 312 5.62 6.29 17.51
C LEU A 312 4.81 4.98 17.62
N LEU A 313 5.21 3.95 16.90
CA LEU A 313 4.53 2.65 16.94
C LEU A 313 4.80 1.89 18.23
N ALA A 314 6.03 1.97 18.75
CA ALA A 314 6.41 1.38 20.03
C ALA A 314 5.67 2.01 21.22
N GLU A 315 5.63 3.35 21.27
CA GLU A 315 4.97 4.10 22.35
C GLU A 315 3.47 4.30 22.10
N GLY A 316 2.96 3.93 20.93
CA GLY A 316 1.61 4.25 20.48
C GLY A 316 0.49 3.76 21.41
N LYS A 317 0.66 2.60 22.08
CA LYS A 317 -0.32 2.14 23.07
C LYS A 317 -0.39 3.07 24.28
N LYS A 318 0.77 3.46 24.84
CA LYS A 318 0.86 4.39 25.98
C LYS A 318 0.30 5.76 25.60
N LEU A 319 0.63 6.26 24.41
CA LEU A 319 0.13 7.52 23.89
C LEU A 319 -1.41 7.53 23.77
N ILE A 320 -2.01 6.42 23.30
CA ILE A 320 -3.48 6.31 23.17
C ILE A 320 -4.17 6.26 24.53
N THR A 321 -3.61 5.56 25.53
CA THR A 321 -4.28 5.35 26.83
C THR A 321 -3.99 6.44 27.87
N GLY A 322 -2.76 6.96 27.89
CA GLY A 322 -2.28 7.90 28.89
C GLY A 322 -1.96 9.30 28.36
N GLY A 323 -2.20 9.55 27.05
CA GLY A 323 -1.93 10.83 26.41
C GLY A 323 -0.43 11.15 26.33
N ALA A 324 -0.12 12.41 25.99
CA ALA A 324 1.26 12.87 25.78
C ALA A 324 2.14 12.70 27.03
N LYS A 325 1.57 12.93 28.24
CA LYS A 325 2.30 12.83 29.52
C LYS A 325 2.80 11.42 29.83
N ALA A 326 2.17 10.38 29.28
CA ALA A 326 2.58 8.98 29.49
C ALA A 326 3.79 8.56 28.66
N VAL A 327 4.24 9.38 27.70
CA VAL A 327 5.44 9.13 26.92
C VAL A 327 6.55 10.02 27.43
N GLU A 328 7.55 9.44 28.08
CA GLU A 328 8.62 10.18 28.74
C GLU A 328 9.95 10.18 27.97
N THR A 329 10.12 9.26 27.03
CA THR A 329 11.36 9.09 26.26
C THR A 329 11.66 10.34 25.43
N SER A 330 12.81 10.96 25.68
CA SER A 330 13.33 12.05 24.85
C SER A 330 13.75 11.53 23.48
N LEU A 331 13.39 12.27 22.41
CA LEU A 331 13.76 11.91 21.04
C LEU A 331 15.26 12.02 20.80
N ALA A 332 15.90 13.09 21.28
CA ALA A 332 17.32 13.31 21.09
C ALA A 332 18.14 12.36 22.00
N GLY A 333 19.12 11.68 21.41
CA GLY A 333 20.04 10.78 22.12
C GLY A 333 19.48 9.37 22.39
N ASN A 334 18.16 9.17 22.42
CA ASN A 334 17.57 7.83 22.62
C ASN A 334 16.91 7.26 21.36
N VAL A 335 16.34 8.11 20.50
CA VAL A 335 15.60 7.69 19.30
C VAL A 335 16.33 8.15 18.05
N VAL A 336 16.75 9.41 18.06
CA VAL A 336 17.54 10.02 17.00
C VAL A 336 18.97 10.08 17.49
N ASP A 337 19.85 9.32 16.84
CA ASP A 337 21.28 9.38 17.10
C ASP A 337 21.84 10.72 16.61
N THR A 338 22.41 11.49 17.53
CA THR A 338 23.04 12.79 17.23
C THR A 338 24.54 12.66 16.95
N ALA A 339 25.12 11.46 17.03
CA ALA A 339 26.56 11.21 16.99
C ALA A 339 27.07 10.44 15.75
N ALA A 340 26.21 10.17 14.76
CA ALA A 340 26.57 9.40 13.55
C ALA A 340 27.11 10.26 12.40
#